data_AF-A0A8S0R476-F1
#
_entry.id   AF-A0A8S0R476-F1
#
_cell.length_a   1.000
_cell.length_b   1.000
_cell.length_c   1.000
_cell.angle_alpha   90.00
_cell.angle_beta   90.00
_cell.angle_gamma   90.00
#
_symmetry.space_group_name_H-M   'P 1'
#
loop_
_entity.id
_entity.type
_entity.pdbx_description
1 polymer ?
#
loop_
_entity_poly.entity_id
_entity_poly.type
_entity_poly.pdbx_seq_one_letter_code
_entity_poly.pdbx_strand_id
1 'polypeptide(L)'
;MDVKHRLCIFISLYLRFWSFFVYRVLIRPHPAIWRLVHGLAVIYLVALTFLLFQKRDHAQQFMKYLHPDLGIELPERSYGADCRIYVPENPTNRFKNVYDTLFDEFVLAHILGWWGKAIMIRNQPLLWVLSIGFELMELTFRHMLPNFNECWWDSIVLDILICNWFGIWAGMRTVRYFDGKTYEWVGISRQPNILSKFKRTLGQFTPARWDKDEWHPLLGPLRFIQVLSLCIVFLTVELNTFFLKFCLWIPPRNPIIIYRLILWWLIAIPTIREYNSYLQDRKPVKKVGAFCWLSLAICIVELLICIKFGHGLFPNSMPKWLVIFWTSVGIGLVIFLATWSWQLHRSMRRKCQ
;
A
#
# COMPACT_ATOMS: atom_id res chain seq x y z
N MET A 1 30.83 23.34 -8.03
CA MET A 1 29.83 22.24 -7.98
C MET A 1 28.45 22.82 -7.76
N ASP A 2 27.47 22.36 -8.53
CA ASP A 2 26.06 22.73 -8.37
C ASP A 2 25.46 22.13 -7.07
N VAL A 3 24.46 22.78 -6.47
CA VAL A 3 23.71 22.33 -5.29
C VAL A 3 23.14 20.94 -5.52
N LYS A 4 22.58 20.67 -6.72
CA LYS A 4 22.06 19.35 -7.10
C LYS A 4 23.15 18.28 -7.01
N HIS A 5 24.35 18.62 -7.49
CA HIS A 5 25.50 17.71 -7.48
C HIS A 5 25.98 17.40 -6.05
N ARG A 6 26.01 18.40 -5.16
CA ARG A 6 26.33 18.19 -3.74
C ARG A 6 25.29 17.32 -3.03
N LEU A 7 24.00 17.53 -3.30
CA LEU A 7 22.92 16.75 -2.72
C LEU A 7 22.98 15.29 -3.17
N CYS A 8 23.20 15.03 -4.47
CA CYS A 8 23.38 13.67 -4.98
C CYS A 8 24.54 12.94 -4.32
N ILE A 9 25.67 13.63 -4.09
CA ILE A 9 26.83 13.05 -3.41
C ILE A 9 26.51 12.76 -1.95
N PHE A 10 25.86 13.68 -1.23
CA PHE A 10 25.44 13.47 0.16
C PHE A 10 24.50 12.26 0.29
N ILE A 11 23.48 12.19 -0.57
CA ILE A 11 22.55 11.06 -0.63
C ILE A 11 23.30 9.75 -0.91
N SER A 12 24.22 9.77 -1.88
CA SER A 12 25.00 8.58 -2.24
C SER A 12 25.89 8.12 -1.09
N LEU A 13 26.56 9.04 -0.39
CA LEU A 13 27.38 8.75 0.78
C LEU A 13 26.54 8.23 1.95
N TYR A 14 25.37 8.82 2.21
CA TYR A 14 24.44 8.39 3.25
C TYR A 14 23.90 6.97 2.97
N LEU A 15 23.48 6.68 1.74
CA LEU A 15 23.02 5.35 1.35
C LEU A 15 24.14 4.31 1.44
N ARG A 16 25.36 4.71 1.09
CA ARG A 16 26.55 3.85 1.23
C ARG A 16 26.84 3.55 2.70
N PHE A 17 26.77 4.54 3.58
CA PHE A 17 26.92 4.37 5.03
C PHE A 17 25.87 3.42 5.62
N TRP A 18 24.59 3.61 5.28
CA TRP A 18 23.50 2.74 5.72
C TRP A 18 23.63 1.30 5.24
N SER A 19 24.24 1.09 4.07
CA SER A 19 24.52 -0.24 3.52
C SER A 19 25.47 -1.09 4.38
N PHE A 20 26.15 -0.50 5.38
CA PHE A 20 26.99 -1.21 6.35
C PHE A 20 26.32 -1.48 7.71
N PHE A 21 25.13 -0.93 7.97
CA PHE A 21 24.42 -1.14 9.24
C PHE A 21 23.97 -2.60 9.42
N VAL A 22 23.65 -3.05 10.63
CA VAL A 22 23.25 -4.47 10.86
C VAL A 22 21.73 -4.59 10.86
N TYR A 23 21.16 -5.16 9.80
CA TYR A 23 19.74 -5.56 9.72
C TYR A 23 19.63 -7.08 9.72
N ARG A 24 18.87 -7.66 10.67
CA ARG A 24 18.85 -9.11 10.92
C ARG A 24 17.55 -9.83 10.55
N VAL A 25 16.48 -9.11 10.19
CA VAL A 25 15.15 -9.73 10.00
C VAL A 25 15.01 -10.36 8.61
N LEU A 26 15.42 -9.68 7.54
CA LEU A 26 15.41 -10.23 6.18
C LEU A 26 16.82 -10.54 5.69
N ILE A 27 17.06 -11.83 5.43
CA ILE A 27 18.34 -12.34 4.95
C ILE A 27 18.45 -12.25 3.42
N ARG A 28 17.32 -12.26 2.68
CA ARG A 28 17.26 -12.30 1.22
C ARG A 28 16.42 -11.17 0.63
N PRO A 29 16.79 -10.58 -0.53
CA PRO A 29 17.77 -11.10 -1.49
C PRO A 29 19.24 -11.06 -1.07
N HIS A 30 19.59 -9.93 -0.48
CA HIS A 30 20.81 -9.69 0.25
C HIS A 30 20.49 -8.65 1.34
N PRO A 31 21.03 -8.75 2.56
CA PRO A 31 20.73 -7.79 3.61
C PRO A 31 21.03 -6.34 3.21
N ALA A 32 22.03 -6.11 2.35
CA ALA A 32 22.34 -4.77 1.83
C ALA A 32 21.18 -4.12 1.06
N ILE A 33 20.34 -4.89 0.37
CA ILE A 33 19.17 -4.35 -0.34
C ILE A 33 18.19 -3.76 0.66
N TRP A 34 17.87 -4.49 1.73
CA TRP A 34 16.96 -3.98 2.76
C TRP A 34 17.54 -2.76 3.48
N ARG A 35 18.86 -2.71 3.67
CA ARG A 35 19.51 -1.53 4.23
C ARG A 35 19.45 -0.32 3.30
N LEU A 36 19.60 -0.53 2.00
CA LEU A 36 19.40 0.51 0.99
C LEU A 36 17.95 1.00 1.01
N VAL A 37 16.97 0.09 1.03
CA VAL A 37 15.54 0.43 1.11
C VAL A 37 15.25 1.22 2.39
N HIS A 38 15.80 0.83 3.53
CA HIS A 38 15.67 1.58 4.78
C HIS A 38 16.26 2.99 4.64
N GLY A 39 17.45 3.13 4.07
CA GLY A 39 18.07 4.43 3.80
C GLY A 39 17.23 5.32 2.88
N LEU A 40 16.68 4.75 1.80
CA LEU A 40 15.76 5.45 0.89
C LEU A 40 14.46 5.88 1.60
N ALA A 41 13.92 5.02 2.46
CA ALA A 41 12.74 5.34 3.27
C ALA A 41 13.00 6.49 4.25
N VAL A 42 14.19 6.56 4.86
CA VAL A 42 14.56 7.71 5.71
C VAL A 42 14.72 8.99 4.88
N ILE A 43 15.37 8.92 3.71
CA ILE A 43 15.46 10.08 2.80
C ILE A 43 14.06 10.55 2.40
N TYR A 44 13.18 9.62 2.09
CA TYR A 44 11.79 9.92 1.75
C TYR A 44 11.06 10.61 2.91
N LEU A 45 11.20 10.10 4.14
CA LEU A 45 10.64 10.72 5.34
C LEU A 45 11.17 12.15 5.55
N VAL A 46 12.47 12.38 5.36
CA VAL A 46 13.07 13.72 5.45
C VAL A 46 12.52 14.66 4.37
N ALA A 47 12.39 14.18 3.14
CA ALA A 47 11.80 14.96 2.04
C ALA A 47 10.33 15.31 2.30
N LEU A 48 9.54 14.35 2.81
CA LEU A 48 8.16 14.60 3.24
C LEU A 48 8.10 15.59 4.40
N THR A 49 9.00 15.50 5.37
CA THR A 49 9.06 16.45 6.48
C THR A 49 9.37 17.86 5.96
N PHE A 50 10.28 17.99 5.01
CA PHE A 50 10.52 19.27 4.32
C PHE A 50 9.27 19.80 3.62
N LEU A 51 8.58 18.95 2.84
CA LEU A 51 7.32 19.31 2.18
C LEU A 51 6.23 19.73 3.18
N LEU A 52 6.13 19.04 4.32
CA LEU A 52 5.18 19.37 5.38
C LEU A 52 5.37 20.80 5.91
N PHE A 53 6.59 21.34 5.90
CA PHE A 53 6.85 22.73 6.30
C PHE A 53 6.63 23.75 5.18
N GLN A 54 6.54 23.33 3.92
CA GLN A 54 6.24 24.23 2.79
C GLN A 54 4.76 24.64 2.77
N LYS A 55 4.46 25.77 2.14
CA LYS A 55 3.10 26.11 1.72
C LYS A 55 2.73 25.30 0.47
N ARG A 56 1.44 25.06 0.24
CA ARG A 56 0.96 24.21 -0.87
C ARG A 56 1.44 24.71 -2.24
N ASP A 57 1.28 26.00 -2.50
CA ASP A 57 1.72 26.70 -3.70
C ASP A 57 3.23 26.54 -3.93
N HIS A 58 4.03 26.78 -2.89
CA HIS A 58 5.49 26.58 -2.96
C HIS A 58 5.86 25.11 -3.20
N ALA A 59 5.15 24.17 -2.58
CA ALA A 59 5.36 22.73 -2.78
C ALA A 59 5.02 22.29 -4.20
N GLN A 60 3.90 22.78 -4.78
CA GLN A 60 3.52 22.55 -6.17
C GLN A 60 4.57 23.09 -7.14
N GLN A 61 5.09 24.31 -6.89
CA GLN A 61 6.19 24.85 -7.70
C GLN A 61 7.49 24.07 -7.50
N PHE A 62 7.76 23.59 -6.29
CA PHE A 62 8.93 22.76 -6.00
C PHE A 62 8.93 21.46 -6.82
N MET A 63 7.75 20.89 -7.11
CA MET A 63 7.64 19.68 -7.94
C MET A 63 8.29 19.84 -9.32
N LYS A 64 8.37 21.06 -9.89
CA LYS A 64 9.06 21.33 -11.16
C LYS A 64 10.53 20.95 -11.16
N TYR A 65 11.18 20.96 -10.00
CA TYR A 65 12.59 20.55 -9.89
C TYR A 65 12.77 19.04 -9.95
N LEU A 66 11.70 18.26 -9.72
CA LEU A 66 11.71 16.81 -9.79
C LEU A 66 11.37 16.30 -11.19
N HIS A 67 10.43 16.93 -11.87
CA HIS A 67 10.05 16.60 -13.25
C HIS A 67 9.53 17.85 -13.98
N PRO A 68 9.91 18.08 -15.25
CA PRO A 68 9.55 19.31 -15.99
C PRO A 68 8.03 19.51 -16.14
N ASP A 69 7.28 18.41 -16.28
CA ASP A 69 5.81 18.45 -16.50
C ASP A 69 4.97 18.70 -15.24
N LEU A 70 5.58 19.07 -14.11
CA LEU A 70 4.89 19.27 -12.83
C LEU A 70 4.67 20.74 -12.50
N GLY A 71 3.87 21.00 -11.45
CA GLY A 71 3.58 22.36 -10.98
C GLY A 71 2.66 23.15 -11.91
N ILE A 72 1.86 22.44 -12.70
CA ILE A 72 0.77 22.93 -13.53
C ILE A 72 -0.50 22.24 -13.04
N GLU A 73 -1.58 23.00 -12.89
CA GLU A 73 -2.88 22.47 -12.48
C GLU A 73 -3.39 21.45 -13.52
N LEU A 74 -3.91 20.34 -13.03
CA LEU A 74 -4.36 19.24 -13.87
C LEU A 74 -5.88 19.32 -14.08
N PRO A 75 -6.38 18.98 -15.29
CA PRO A 75 -7.81 18.87 -15.50
C PRO A 75 -8.39 17.75 -14.63
N GLU A 76 -9.52 18.02 -13.98
CA GLU A 76 -10.25 17.02 -13.21
C GLU A 76 -10.87 15.99 -14.16
N ARG A 77 -10.54 14.71 -13.97
CA ARG A 77 -11.15 13.60 -14.71
C ARG A 77 -12.12 12.88 -13.79
N SER A 78 -13.40 12.87 -14.14
CA SER A 78 -14.39 12.01 -13.49
C SER A 78 -14.66 10.79 -14.35
N TYR A 79 -14.59 9.60 -13.76
CA TYR A 79 -14.81 8.33 -14.45
C TYR A 79 -16.30 7.95 -14.50
N GLY A 80 -17.06 8.37 -13.48
CA GLY A 80 -18.48 8.08 -13.30
C GLY A 80 -19.41 9.17 -13.82
N ALA A 81 -19.02 9.91 -14.86
CA ALA A 81 -19.87 10.96 -15.45
C ALA A 81 -21.07 10.37 -16.23
N ASP A 82 -20.86 9.23 -16.92
CA ASP A 82 -21.93 8.45 -17.57
C ASP A 82 -21.68 6.96 -17.34
N CYS A 83 -22.52 6.35 -16.49
CA CYS A 83 -22.38 4.95 -16.10
C CYS A 83 -23.22 3.98 -16.93
N ARG A 84 -23.80 4.44 -18.05
CA ARG A 84 -24.53 3.55 -18.96
C ARG A 84 -23.54 2.60 -19.65
N ILE A 85 -23.83 1.30 -19.53
CA ILE A 85 -23.08 0.22 -20.21
C ILE A 85 -23.32 0.32 -21.72
N TYR A 86 -24.55 0.65 -22.12
CA TYR A 86 -24.96 0.78 -23.51
C TYR A 86 -25.42 2.22 -23.80
N VAL A 87 -24.73 2.87 -24.73
CA VAL A 87 -24.94 4.24 -25.19
C VAL A 87 -25.30 4.20 -26.68
N PRO A 88 -26.57 4.02 -27.04
CA PRO A 88 -26.99 3.89 -28.43
C PRO A 88 -26.78 5.18 -29.22
N GLU A 89 -26.67 6.33 -28.54
CA GLU A 89 -26.46 7.64 -29.17
C GLU A 89 -25.04 7.81 -29.73
N ASN A 90 -24.10 6.94 -29.34
CA ASN A 90 -22.72 7.04 -29.80
C ASN A 90 -22.55 6.41 -31.19
N PRO A 91 -22.11 7.16 -32.20
CA PRO A 91 -22.04 6.68 -33.58
C PRO A 91 -20.91 5.67 -33.84
N THR A 92 -19.86 5.64 -32.99
CA THR A 92 -18.67 4.80 -33.23
C THR A 92 -18.64 3.54 -32.36
N ASN A 93 -19.02 3.64 -31.10
CA ASN A 93 -19.05 2.50 -30.19
C ASN A 93 -20.22 2.61 -29.20
N ARG A 94 -21.19 1.70 -29.31
CA ARG A 94 -22.35 1.67 -28.40
C ARG A 94 -21.99 1.24 -26.97
N PHE A 95 -20.79 0.72 -26.73
CA PHE A 95 -20.25 0.38 -25.41
C PHE A 95 -19.04 1.26 -25.06
N LYS A 96 -19.02 2.52 -25.53
CA LYS A 96 -17.88 3.43 -25.36
C LYS A 96 -17.39 3.52 -23.92
N ASN A 97 -18.29 3.72 -22.95
CA ASN A 97 -17.91 3.89 -21.54
C ASN A 97 -17.19 2.64 -21.01
N VAL A 98 -17.69 1.44 -21.33
CA VAL A 98 -17.05 0.17 -20.95
C VAL A 98 -15.70 0.01 -21.63
N TYR A 99 -15.61 0.33 -22.92
CA TYR A 99 -14.37 0.22 -23.68
C TYR A 99 -13.29 1.17 -23.12
N ASP A 100 -13.65 2.42 -22.87
CA ASP A 100 -12.72 3.43 -22.35
C ASP A 100 -12.21 3.04 -20.95
N THR A 101 -13.06 2.45 -20.09
CA THR A 101 -12.66 1.92 -18.78
C THR A 101 -11.77 0.69 -18.89
N LEU A 102 -12.12 -0.30 -19.73
CA LEU A 102 -11.35 -1.55 -19.87
C LEU A 102 -9.93 -1.35 -20.40
N PHE A 103 -9.70 -0.31 -21.20
CA PHE A 103 -8.40 0.03 -21.76
C PHE A 103 -7.69 1.19 -21.04
N ASP A 104 -8.16 1.56 -19.84
CA ASP A 104 -7.48 2.52 -18.99
C ASP A 104 -6.28 1.87 -18.26
N GLU A 105 -5.27 2.67 -17.92
CA GLU A 105 -4.09 2.22 -17.19
C GLU A 105 -4.40 1.61 -15.82
N PHE A 106 -5.54 1.95 -15.23
CA PHE A 106 -5.96 1.47 -13.91
C PHE A 106 -6.27 -0.03 -13.89
N VAL A 107 -6.72 -0.63 -15.00
CA VAL A 107 -6.96 -2.08 -15.09
C VAL A 107 -5.66 -2.87 -14.85
N LEU A 108 -4.57 -2.47 -15.52
CA LEU A 108 -3.26 -3.08 -15.32
C LEU A 108 -2.71 -2.76 -13.92
N ALA A 109 -2.95 -1.55 -13.42
CA ALA A 109 -2.52 -1.15 -12.07
C ALA A 109 -3.22 -2.00 -10.99
N HIS A 110 -4.51 -2.28 -11.13
CA HIS A 110 -5.26 -3.17 -10.23
C HIS A 110 -4.70 -4.59 -10.26
N ILE A 111 -4.58 -5.20 -11.45
CA ILE A 111 -4.08 -6.58 -11.57
C ILE A 111 -2.67 -6.73 -10.98
N LEU A 112 -1.73 -5.87 -11.40
CA LEU A 112 -0.34 -5.92 -10.95
C LEU A 112 -0.19 -5.51 -9.48
N GLY A 113 -0.95 -4.51 -9.05
CA GLY A 113 -0.98 -4.03 -7.67
C GLY A 113 -1.44 -5.14 -6.71
N TRP A 114 -2.55 -5.80 -7.02
CA TRP A 114 -3.07 -6.90 -6.21
C TRP A 114 -2.20 -8.15 -6.25
N TRP A 115 -1.58 -8.45 -7.40
CA TRP A 115 -0.55 -9.48 -7.48
C TRP A 115 0.64 -9.19 -6.54
N GLY A 116 1.15 -7.95 -6.56
CA GLY A 116 2.24 -7.51 -5.68
C GLY A 116 1.85 -7.54 -4.20
N LYS A 117 0.63 -7.09 -3.86
CA LYS A 117 0.07 -7.14 -2.50
C LYS A 117 -0.06 -8.59 -2.01
N ALA A 118 -0.50 -9.50 -2.87
CA ALA A 118 -0.66 -10.90 -2.52
C ALA A 118 0.68 -11.60 -2.20
N ILE A 119 1.74 -11.32 -2.95
CA ILE A 119 3.09 -11.82 -2.66
C ILE A 119 3.62 -11.30 -1.32
N MET A 120 3.25 -10.07 -0.99
CA MET A 120 3.69 -9.37 0.22
C MET A 120 2.94 -9.81 1.49
N ILE A 121 1.60 -9.89 1.45
CA ILE A 121 0.75 -10.20 2.61
C ILE A 121 0.54 -11.72 2.81
N ARG A 122 0.54 -12.48 1.71
CA ARG A 122 0.46 -13.95 1.69
C ARG A 122 -0.74 -14.55 2.43
N ASN A 123 -1.81 -13.77 2.60
CA ASN A 123 -3.00 -14.17 3.31
C ASN A 123 -4.26 -13.78 2.50
N GLN A 124 -4.93 -14.79 1.94
CA GLN A 124 -6.08 -14.59 1.06
C GLN A 124 -7.25 -13.85 1.71
N PRO A 125 -7.72 -14.20 2.93
CA PRO A 125 -8.81 -13.46 3.58
C PRO A 125 -8.46 -11.98 3.81
N LEU A 126 -7.24 -11.70 4.29
CA LEU A 126 -6.81 -10.32 4.55
C LEU A 126 -6.74 -9.49 3.26
N LEU A 127 -6.29 -10.10 2.16
CA LEU A 127 -6.27 -9.45 0.84
C LEU A 127 -7.67 -9.09 0.34
N TRP A 128 -8.67 -9.95 0.55
CA TRP A 128 -10.06 -9.63 0.22
C TRP A 128 -10.61 -8.50 1.08
N VAL A 129 -10.32 -8.49 2.38
CA VAL A 129 -10.71 -7.39 3.28
C VAL A 129 -10.11 -6.07 2.82
N LEU A 130 -8.84 -6.06 2.41
CA LEU A 130 -8.21 -4.86 1.85
C LEU A 130 -8.80 -4.46 0.50
N SER A 131 -9.14 -5.43 -0.37
CA SER A 131 -9.72 -5.17 -1.70
C SER A 131 -11.06 -4.46 -1.57
N ILE A 132 -11.99 -5.07 -0.84
CA ILE A 132 -13.29 -4.46 -0.57
C ILE A 132 -13.14 -3.16 0.23
N GLY A 133 -12.18 -3.14 1.17
CA GLY A 133 -11.89 -1.97 1.99
C GLY A 133 -11.47 -0.75 1.18
N PHE A 134 -10.66 -0.93 0.15
CA PHE A 134 -10.17 0.16 -0.70
C PHE A 134 -11.31 0.79 -1.51
N GLU A 135 -12.14 -0.03 -2.13
CA GLU A 135 -13.34 0.40 -2.89
C GLU A 135 -14.34 1.14 -2.00
N LEU A 136 -14.49 0.67 -0.75
CA LEU A 136 -15.28 1.37 0.26
C LEU A 136 -14.66 2.73 0.63
N MET A 137 -13.34 2.87 0.62
CA MET A 137 -12.68 4.17 0.80
C MET A 137 -12.93 5.09 -0.39
N GLU A 138 -12.88 4.60 -1.63
CA GLU A 138 -13.20 5.40 -2.82
C GLU A 138 -14.64 5.90 -2.77
N LEU A 139 -15.59 5.01 -2.45
CA LEU A 139 -16.99 5.40 -2.20
C LEU A 139 -17.11 6.44 -1.08
N THR A 140 -16.31 6.32 -0.02
CA THR A 140 -16.30 7.26 1.11
C THR A 140 -15.77 8.63 0.68
N PHE A 141 -14.71 8.68 -0.12
CA PHE A 141 -13.98 9.91 -0.46
C PHE A 141 -14.32 10.51 -1.84
N ARG A 142 -15.23 9.91 -2.62
CA ARG A 142 -15.68 10.45 -3.92
C ARG A 142 -16.26 11.87 -3.87
N HIS A 143 -16.75 12.30 -2.71
CA HIS A 143 -17.23 13.67 -2.52
C HIS A 143 -16.08 14.71 -2.42
N MET A 144 -14.87 14.26 -2.09
CA MET A 144 -13.66 15.07 -2.02
C MET A 144 -12.83 14.98 -3.31
N LEU A 145 -12.72 13.79 -3.91
CA LEU A 145 -11.90 13.55 -5.09
C LEU A 145 -12.77 13.07 -6.27
N PRO A 146 -12.88 13.85 -7.36
CA PRO A 146 -13.63 13.45 -8.56
C PRO A 146 -13.12 12.16 -9.21
N ASN A 147 -11.83 11.85 -9.05
CA ASN A 147 -11.23 10.60 -9.55
C ASN A 147 -11.87 9.35 -8.91
N PHE A 148 -12.33 9.43 -7.66
CA PHE A 148 -12.99 8.30 -6.97
C PHE A 148 -14.47 8.18 -7.30
N ASN A 149 -15.01 9.10 -8.12
CA ASN A 149 -16.36 8.95 -8.62
C ASN A 149 -16.32 8.02 -9.82
N GLU A 150 -16.48 6.73 -9.56
CA GLU A 150 -16.51 5.64 -10.54
C GLU A 150 -17.91 5.02 -10.62
N CYS A 151 -18.13 4.20 -11.65
CA CYS A 151 -19.40 3.54 -11.85
C CYS A 151 -19.55 2.33 -10.94
N TRP A 152 -20.78 2.01 -10.52
CA TRP A 152 -21.04 0.87 -9.64
C TRP A 152 -20.51 -0.46 -10.21
N TRP A 153 -20.60 -0.64 -11.55
CA TRP A 153 -20.12 -1.84 -12.23
C TRP A 153 -18.60 -1.85 -12.39
N ASP A 154 -17.97 -0.68 -12.38
CA ASP A 154 -16.51 -0.52 -12.42
C ASP A 154 -15.94 -1.04 -11.09
N SER A 155 -16.30 -0.37 -9.99
CA SER A 155 -15.85 -0.72 -8.64
C SER A 155 -16.21 -2.17 -8.23
N ILE A 156 -17.45 -2.61 -8.46
CA ILE A 156 -17.88 -3.96 -8.01
C ILE A 156 -17.42 -5.05 -8.97
N VAL A 157 -17.70 -4.91 -10.27
CA VAL A 157 -17.50 -6.03 -11.21
C VAL A 157 -16.08 -6.00 -11.75
N LEU A 158 -15.63 -4.86 -12.28
CA LEU A 158 -14.32 -4.78 -12.91
C LEU A 158 -13.20 -4.82 -11.87
N ASP A 159 -13.25 -3.99 -10.85
CA ASP A 159 -12.17 -3.92 -9.88
C ASP A 159 -12.22 -5.07 -8.88
N ILE A 160 -13.25 -5.19 -8.03
CA ILE A 160 -13.29 -6.26 -7.01
C ILE A 160 -13.27 -7.67 -7.62
N LEU A 161 -14.21 -7.96 -8.53
CA LEU A 161 -14.48 -9.34 -8.96
C LEU A 161 -13.59 -9.82 -10.11
N ILE A 162 -13.05 -8.92 -10.93
CA ILE A 162 -12.20 -9.28 -12.07
C ILE A 162 -10.73 -8.95 -11.77
N CYS A 163 -10.35 -7.68 -11.71
CA CYS A 163 -8.95 -7.26 -11.63
C CYS A 163 -8.30 -7.64 -10.31
N ASN A 164 -8.93 -7.27 -9.18
CA ASN A 164 -8.42 -7.50 -7.84
C ASN A 164 -8.42 -9.00 -7.53
N TRP A 165 -9.52 -9.69 -7.84
CA TRP A 165 -9.61 -11.15 -7.72
C TRP A 165 -8.50 -11.86 -8.49
N PHE A 166 -8.32 -11.52 -9.77
CA PHE A 166 -7.31 -12.16 -10.63
C PHE A 166 -5.89 -11.88 -10.12
N GLY A 167 -5.59 -10.63 -9.75
CA GLY A 167 -4.31 -10.25 -9.16
C GLY A 167 -4.02 -11.03 -7.87
N ILE A 168 -4.98 -11.10 -6.95
CA ILE A 168 -4.85 -11.87 -5.71
C ILE A 168 -4.64 -13.36 -6.02
N TRP A 169 -5.45 -13.94 -6.90
CA TRP A 169 -5.33 -15.35 -7.29
C TRP A 169 -3.96 -15.66 -7.88
N ALA A 170 -3.49 -14.84 -8.83
CA ALA A 170 -2.19 -15.01 -9.48
C ALA A 170 -1.03 -14.86 -8.49
N GLY A 171 -1.10 -13.86 -7.59
CA GLY A 171 -0.09 -13.65 -6.56
C GLY A 171 -0.05 -14.80 -5.54
N MET A 172 -1.21 -15.27 -5.08
CA MET A 172 -1.27 -16.42 -4.16
C MET A 172 -0.85 -17.73 -4.84
N ARG A 173 -1.10 -17.89 -6.14
CA ARG A 173 -0.56 -19.01 -6.94
C ARG A 173 0.96 -18.92 -7.04
N THR A 174 1.50 -17.72 -7.23
CA THR A 174 2.94 -17.46 -7.21
C THR A 174 3.56 -17.88 -5.88
N VAL A 175 2.97 -17.45 -4.75
CA VAL A 175 3.42 -17.85 -3.40
C VAL A 175 3.43 -19.38 -3.24
N ARG A 176 2.33 -20.07 -3.59
CA ARG A 176 2.24 -21.54 -3.50
C ARG A 176 3.27 -22.26 -4.37
N TYR A 177 3.56 -21.73 -5.55
CA TYR A 177 4.56 -22.32 -6.45
C TYR A 177 5.96 -22.31 -5.84
N PHE A 178 6.29 -21.31 -5.02
CA PHE A 178 7.58 -21.18 -4.35
C PHE A 178 7.64 -21.80 -2.94
N ASP A 179 6.52 -21.87 -2.21
CA ASP A 179 6.42 -22.42 -0.84
C ASP A 179 6.83 -23.90 -0.76
N GLY A 180 6.55 -24.69 -1.80
CA GLY A 180 6.88 -26.12 -1.85
C GLY A 180 8.29 -26.47 -2.37
N LYS A 181 9.14 -25.49 -2.69
CA LYS A 181 10.48 -25.76 -3.25
C LYS A 181 11.55 -25.68 -2.17
N THR A 182 12.10 -26.83 -1.81
CA THR A 182 13.37 -26.91 -1.08
C THR A 182 14.50 -26.53 -2.03
N TYR A 183 14.99 -25.30 -1.90
CA TYR A 183 16.14 -24.86 -2.66
C TYR A 183 17.42 -25.31 -1.96
N GLU A 184 18.14 -26.28 -2.54
CA GLU A 184 19.55 -26.48 -2.19
C GLU A 184 20.35 -25.30 -2.73
N TRP A 185 20.75 -24.39 -1.83
CA TRP A 185 21.38 -23.13 -2.23
C TRP A 185 22.88 -23.32 -2.53
N VAL A 186 23.23 -24.12 -3.53
CA VAL A 186 24.61 -24.23 -4.05
C VAL A 186 25.08 -22.90 -4.68
N GLY A 187 26.38 -22.60 -4.59
CA GLY A 187 26.99 -21.38 -5.13
C GLY A 187 26.78 -21.20 -6.65
N ILE A 188 26.73 -19.96 -7.14
CA ILE A 188 26.53 -19.64 -8.58
C ILE A 188 27.61 -20.30 -9.46
N SER A 189 28.83 -20.41 -8.95
CA SER A 189 29.97 -21.05 -9.65
C SER A 189 29.76 -22.54 -9.89
N ARG A 190 28.93 -23.22 -9.08
CA ARG A 190 28.65 -24.66 -9.19
C ARG A 190 27.43 -24.98 -10.08
N GLN A 191 26.82 -23.98 -10.71
CA GLN A 191 25.66 -24.19 -11.58
C GLN A 191 26.11 -24.59 -13.00
N PRO A 192 25.57 -25.67 -13.58
CA PRO A 192 26.08 -26.26 -14.82
C PRO A 192 25.81 -25.39 -16.06
N ASN A 193 24.65 -24.73 -16.12
CA ASN A 193 24.19 -24.03 -17.33
C ASN A 193 24.02 -22.52 -17.11
N ILE A 194 24.17 -21.70 -18.15
CA ILE A 194 23.94 -20.24 -18.10
C ILE A 194 22.49 -19.92 -17.70
N LEU A 195 21.52 -20.68 -18.23
CA LEU A 195 20.10 -20.54 -17.84
C LEU A 195 19.89 -20.85 -16.35
N SER A 196 20.62 -21.84 -15.81
CA SER A 196 20.57 -22.17 -14.38
C SER A 196 21.25 -21.11 -13.52
N LYS A 197 22.34 -20.49 -14.00
CA LYS A 197 22.97 -19.32 -13.37
C LYS A 197 22.03 -18.12 -13.36
N PHE A 198 21.34 -17.85 -14.46
CA PHE A 198 20.36 -16.76 -14.54
C PHE A 198 19.15 -17.00 -13.62
N LYS A 199 18.57 -18.21 -13.67
CA LYS A 199 17.50 -18.63 -12.75
C LYS A 199 17.95 -18.57 -11.29
N ARG A 200 19.21 -18.90 -11.01
CA ARG A 200 19.82 -18.82 -9.68
C ARG A 200 19.94 -17.37 -9.21
N THR A 201 20.43 -16.48 -10.06
CA THR A 201 20.52 -15.04 -9.80
C THR A 201 19.14 -14.45 -9.53
N LEU A 202 18.14 -14.77 -10.35
CA LEU A 202 16.75 -14.36 -10.12
C LEU A 202 16.19 -14.94 -8.81
N GLY A 203 16.48 -16.20 -8.51
CA GLY A 203 16.09 -16.85 -7.26
C GLY A 203 16.70 -16.19 -6.02
N GLN A 204 17.86 -15.54 -6.13
CA GLN A 204 18.39 -14.74 -5.03
C GLN A 204 17.50 -13.55 -4.72
N PHE A 205 16.75 -13.01 -5.67
CA PHE A 205 15.80 -11.91 -5.43
C PHE A 205 14.48 -12.35 -4.77
N THR A 206 14.32 -13.64 -4.51
CA THR A 206 13.16 -14.16 -3.80
C THR A 206 13.39 -14.25 -2.29
N PRO A 207 12.34 -14.12 -1.47
CA PRO A 207 12.41 -14.35 -0.03
C PRO A 207 13.00 -15.72 0.32
N ALA A 208 13.74 -15.78 1.44
CA ALA A 208 14.34 -17.04 1.91
C ALA A 208 13.31 -18.12 2.25
N ARG A 209 12.11 -17.69 2.66
CA ARG A 209 10.95 -18.54 2.94
C ARG A 209 9.69 -17.86 2.40
N TRP A 210 8.84 -18.67 1.77
CA TRP A 210 7.57 -18.32 1.14
C TRP A 210 6.35 -18.75 1.99
N ASP A 211 6.61 -19.04 3.25
CA ASP A 211 5.63 -19.34 4.28
C ASP A 211 4.52 -18.27 4.32
N LYS A 212 3.29 -18.76 4.51
CA LYS A 212 2.11 -17.93 4.67
C LYS A 212 2.15 -17.25 6.04
N ASP A 213 1.84 -15.96 6.06
CA ASP A 213 1.74 -15.23 7.31
C ASP A 213 0.42 -15.57 8.02
N GLU A 214 0.54 -16.02 9.26
CA GLU A 214 -0.60 -16.37 10.11
C GLU A 214 -1.04 -15.14 10.91
N TRP A 215 -2.24 -14.63 10.62
CA TRP A 215 -2.78 -13.42 11.27
C TRP A 215 -3.75 -13.73 12.41
N HIS A 216 -4.60 -14.74 12.23
CA HIS A 216 -5.60 -15.23 13.20
C HIS A 216 -6.33 -14.11 13.98
N PRO A 217 -7.07 -13.22 13.30
CA PRO A 217 -7.70 -12.05 13.93
C PRO A 217 -8.74 -12.41 15.00
N LEU A 218 -9.33 -13.61 14.92
CA LEU A 218 -10.39 -14.08 15.81
C LEU A 218 -9.87 -14.79 17.09
N LEU A 219 -8.55 -14.79 17.37
CA LEU A 219 -8.01 -15.40 18.59
C LEU A 219 -8.34 -14.62 19.87
N GLY A 220 -8.59 -13.32 19.74
CA GLY A 220 -8.94 -12.48 20.87
C GLY A 220 -9.16 -11.03 20.45
N PRO A 221 -9.82 -10.22 21.30
CA PRO A 221 -10.21 -8.85 20.97
C PRO A 221 -8.99 -7.95 20.69
N LEU A 222 -7.90 -8.09 21.45
CA LEU A 222 -6.67 -7.33 21.20
C LEU A 222 -6.01 -7.73 19.87
N ARG A 223 -6.01 -9.03 19.55
CA ARG A 223 -5.46 -9.54 18.28
C ARG A 223 -6.25 -9.02 17.10
N PHE A 224 -7.58 -8.94 17.24
CA PHE A 224 -8.45 -8.33 16.25
C PHE A 224 -8.10 -6.87 15.99
N ILE A 225 -7.97 -6.05 17.05
CA ILE A 225 -7.58 -4.63 16.94
C ILE A 225 -6.22 -4.49 16.26
N GLN A 226 -5.25 -5.34 16.59
CA GLN A 226 -3.93 -5.31 15.97
C GLN A 226 -4.00 -5.58 14.46
N VAL A 227 -4.70 -6.64 14.03
CA VAL A 227 -4.88 -6.92 12.60
C VAL A 227 -5.69 -5.82 11.89
N LEU A 228 -6.72 -5.28 12.55
CA LEU A 228 -7.49 -4.15 12.03
C LEU A 228 -6.62 -2.90 11.85
N SER A 229 -5.72 -2.61 12.80
CA SER A 229 -4.81 -1.47 12.72
C SER A 229 -3.88 -1.56 11.51
N LEU A 230 -3.41 -2.78 11.17
CA LEU A 230 -2.64 -3.01 9.94
C LEU A 230 -3.48 -2.67 8.71
N CYS A 231 -4.75 -3.07 8.67
CA CYS A 231 -5.65 -2.76 7.55
C CYS A 231 -5.84 -1.25 7.39
N ILE A 232 -6.07 -0.53 8.49
CA ILE A 232 -6.27 0.93 8.49
C ILE A 232 -5.01 1.64 7.97
N VAL A 233 -3.83 1.28 8.48
CA VAL A 233 -2.56 1.86 8.01
C VAL A 233 -2.35 1.57 6.53
N PHE A 234 -2.63 0.35 6.09
CA PHE A 234 -2.52 -0.03 4.68
C PHE A 234 -3.40 0.83 3.78
N LEU A 235 -4.70 0.92 4.09
CA LEU A 235 -5.66 1.74 3.35
C LEU A 235 -5.29 3.23 3.38
N THR A 236 -4.75 3.72 4.49
CA THR A 236 -4.28 5.11 4.61
C THR A 236 -3.13 5.39 3.67
N VAL A 237 -2.14 4.47 3.55
CA VAL A 237 -1.03 4.60 2.60
C VAL A 237 -1.53 4.64 1.15
N GLU A 238 -2.54 3.83 0.83
CA GLU A 238 -3.15 3.82 -0.51
C GLU A 238 -3.85 5.15 -0.78
N LEU A 239 -4.72 5.60 0.12
CA LEU A 239 -5.42 6.89 0.02
C LEU A 239 -4.48 8.08 -0.09
N ASN A 240 -3.41 8.09 0.71
CA ASN A 240 -2.39 9.14 0.65
C ASN A 240 -1.80 9.27 -0.77
N THR A 241 -1.72 8.16 -1.53
CA THR A 241 -1.28 8.21 -2.94
C THR A 241 -2.14 9.17 -3.77
N PHE A 242 -3.47 9.04 -3.65
CA PHE A 242 -4.42 9.82 -4.43
C PHE A 242 -4.51 11.26 -3.94
N PHE A 243 -4.54 11.46 -2.62
CA PHE A 243 -4.58 12.80 -2.02
C PHE A 243 -3.29 13.59 -2.27
N LEU A 244 -2.11 13.00 -2.11
CA LEU A 244 -0.84 13.67 -2.39
C LEU A 244 -0.74 14.05 -3.86
N LYS A 245 -1.09 13.11 -4.75
CA LYS A 245 -1.13 13.34 -6.19
C LYS A 245 -2.02 14.54 -6.53
N PHE A 246 -3.22 14.60 -5.96
CA PHE A 246 -4.15 15.71 -6.18
C PHE A 246 -3.61 17.03 -5.63
N CYS A 247 -3.17 17.05 -4.36
CA CYS A 247 -2.69 18.27 -3.70
C CYS A 247 -1.42 18.85 -4.34
N LEU A 248 -0.56 18.01 -4.90
CA LEU A 248 0.72 18.40 -5.50
C LEU A 248 0.66 18.52 -7.03
N TRP A 249 -0.52 18.38 -7.65
CA TRP A 249 -0.71 18.39 -9.10
C TRP A 249 0.21 17.42 -9.85
N ILE A 250 0.24 16.17 -9.40
CA ILE A 250 1.01 15.10 -10.05
C ILE A 250 0.09 14.31 -10.99
N PRO A 251 0.38 14.19 -12.29
CA PRO A 251 -0.47 13.43 -13.20
C PRO A 251 -0.36 11.92 -12.91
N PRO A 252 -1.43 11.13 -13.12
CA PRO A 252 -1.44 9.69 -12.81
C PRO A 252 -0.32 8.92 -13.50
N ARG A 253 0.02 9.32 -14.73
CA ARG A 253 1.05 8.69 -15.56
C ARG A 253 2.47 9.12 -15.20
N ASN A 254 2.65 10.01 -14.22
CA ASN A 254 3.96 10.51 -13.86
C ASN A 254 4.79 9.41 -13.16
N PRO A 255 6.07 9.21 -13.55
CA PRO A 255 6.95 8.23 -12.92
C PRO A 255 7.12 8.39 -11.40
N ILE A 256 6.96 9.59 -10.84
CA ILE A 256 7.08 9.83 -9.39
C ILE A 256 6.08 8.98 -8.61
N ILE A 257 4.86 8.81 -9.11
CA ILE A 257 3.84 7.97 -8.46
C ILE A 257 4.30 6.52 -8.48
N ILE A 258 4.80 6.04 -9.62
CA ILE A 258 5.33 4.68 -9.77
C ILE A 258 6.52 4.45 -8.83
N TYR A 259 7.46 5.39 -8.75
CA TYR A 259 8.60 5.31 -7.83
C TYR A 259 8.15 5.25 -6.37
N ARG A 260 7.16 6.05 -5.98
CA ARG A 260 6.56 6.01 -4.64
C ARG A 260 5.92 4.65 -4.37
N LEU A 261 5.13 4.11 -5.31
CA LEU A 261 4.48 2.80 -5.16
C LEU A 261 5.50 1.66 -5.02
N ILE A 262 6.57 1.68 -5.83
CA ILE A 262 7.68 0.71 -5.72
C ILE A 262 8.38 0.85 -4.36
N LEU A 263 8.67 2.07 -3.92
CA LEU A 263 9.30 2.31 -2.61
C LEU A 263 8.42 1.78 -1.47
N TRP A 264 7.12 2.08 -1.48
CA TRP A 264 6.17 1.57 -0.50
C TRP A 264 6.06 0.05 -0.53
N TRP A 265 6.03 -0.57 -1.71
CA TRP A 265 6.05 -2.03 -1.84
C TRP A 265 7.32 -2.64 -1.22
N LEU A 266 8.48 -2.05 -1.48
CA LEU A 266 9.76 -2.48 -0.90
C LEU A 266 9.85 -2.29 0.62
N ILE A 267 9.27 -1.21 1.17
CA ILE A 267 9.19 -0.95 2.62
C ILE A 267 8.20 -1.90 3.29
N ALA A 268 7.08 -2.19 2.63
CA ALA A 268 5.99 -2.96 3.21
C ALA A 268 6.34 -4.45 3.36
N ILE A 269 7.20 -5.02 2.50
CA ILE A 269 7.69 -6.41 2.64
C ILE A 269 8.34 -6.68 4.02
N PRO A 270 9.40 -5.97 4.45
CA PRO A 270 9.95 -6.12 5.79
C PRO A 270 8.98 -5.69 6.88
N THR A 271 8.22 -4.61 6.67
CA THR A 271 7.26 -4.09 7.67
C THR A 271 6.24 -5.15 8.06
N ILE A 272 5.59 -5.78 7.08
CA ILE A 272 4.53 -6.78 7.33
C ILE A 272 5.11 -7.99 8.05
N ARG A 273 6.32 -8.43 7.69
CA ARG A 273 6.99 -9.54 8.39
C ARG A 273 7.42 -9.19 9.80
N GLU A 274 7.98 -8.00 10.03
CA GLU A 274 8.31 -7.50 11.37
C GLU A 274 7.05 -7.41 12.23
N TYR A 275 5.95 -6.91 11.68
CA TYR A 275 4.67 -6.79 12.38
C TYR A 275 4.06 -8.15 12.68
N ASN A 276 4.01 -9.07 11.71
CA ASN A 276 3.52 -10.43 11.92
C ASN A 276 4.34 -11.16 13.00
N SER A 277 5.67 -11.07 12.92
CA SER A 277 6.57 -11.63 13.94
C SER A 277 6.33 -11.04 15.33
N TYR A 278 6.17 -9.71 15.44
CA TYR A 278 5.81 -9.04 16.69
C TYR A 278 4.49 -9.56 17.28
N LEU A 279 3.50 -9.81 16.43
CA LEU A 279 2.21 -10.35 16.86
C LEU A 279 2.33 -11.81 17.33
N GLN A 280 3.18 -12.62 16.70
CA GLN A 280 3.38 -14.03 17.03
C GLN A 280 4.35 -14.26 18.22
N ASP A 281 5.23 -13.30 18.50
CA ASP A 281 6.21 -13.44 19.58
C ASP A 281 5.51 -13.53 20.94
N ARG A 282 5.85 -14.57 21.71
CA ARG A 282 5.35 -14.83 23.06
C ARG A 282 6.24 -14.25 24.15
N LYS A 283 7.34 -13.60 23.79
CA LYS A 283 8.25 -12.98 24.76
C LYS A 283 7.55 -11.87 25.57
N PRO A 284 7.91 -11.72 26.86
CA PRO A 284 7.31 -10.73 27.75
C PRO A 284 7.65 -9.29 27.33
N VAL A 285 8.85 -9.05 26.78
CA VAL A 285 9.26 -7.75 26.23
C VAL A 285 9.23 -7.81 24.72
N LYS A 286 8.21 -7.19 24.12
CA LYS A 286 8.05 -7.13 22.67
C LYS A 286 8.58 -5.81 22.12
N LYS A 287 9.37 -5.85 21.05
CA LYS A 287 9.82 -4.66 20.33
C LYS A 287 9.27 -4.71 18.91
N VAL A 288 8.61 -3.63 18.50
CA VAL A 288 8.20 -3.42 17.11
C VAL A 288 9.45 -3.11 16.29
N GLY A 289 9.54 -3.70 15.10
CA GLY A 289 10.71 -3.57 14.23
C GLY A 289 10.90 -2.16 13.66
N ALA A 290 12.10 -1.88 13.14
CA ALA A 290 12.48 -0.56 12.67
C ALA A 290 11.72 -0.14 11.42
N PHE A 291 11.44 -1.07 10.51
CA PHE A 291 10.65 -0.79 9.31
C PHE A 291 9.20 -0.47 9.67
N CYS A 292 8.63 -1.14 10.66
CA CYS A 292 7.30 -0.79 11.16
C CYS A 292 7.22 0.66 11.66
N TRP A 293 8.17 1.09 12.50
CA TRP A 293 8.21 2.47 12.99
C TRP A 293 8.42 3.48 11.86
N LEU A 294 9.34 3.19 10.95
CA LEU A 294 9.64 4.07 9.82
C LEU A 294 8.43 4.19 8.87
N SER A 295 7.80 3.07 8.54
CA SER A 295 6.58 3.00 7.73
C SER A 295 5.44 3.80 8.37
N LEU A 296 5.22 3.62 9.68
CA LEU A 296 4.20 4.38 10.42
C LEU A 296 4.50 5.88 10.40
N ALA A 297 5.75 6.29 10.61
CA ALA A 297 6.15 7.69 10.56
C ALA A 297 5.92 8.31 9.17
N ILE A 298 6.29 7.59 8.10
CA ILE A 298 6.04 8.04 6.70
C ILE A 298 4.53 8.19 6.47
N CYS A 299 3.73 7.17 6.82
CA CYS A 299 2.28 7.21 6.66
C CYS A 299 1.64 8.41 7.38
N ILE A 300 2.07 8.68 8.62
CA ILE A 300 1.59 9.83 9.40
C ILE A 300 1.98 11.15 8.73
N VAL A 301 3.24 11.33 8.33
CA VAL A 301 3.70 12.58 7.70
C VAL A 301 2.99 12.80 6.36
N GLU A 302 2.82 11.77 5.54
CA GLU A 302 2.02 11.86 4.32
C GLU A 302 0.58 12.30 4.61
N LEU A 303 -0.08 11.68 5.60
CA LEU A 303 -1.43 12.04 6.00
C LEU A 303 -1.51 13.50 6.47
N LEU A 304 -0.53 13.97 7.25
CA LEU A 304 -0.46 15.37 7.68
C LEU A 304 -0.29 16.32 6.50
N ILE A 305 0.49 15.96 5.48
CA ILE A 305 0.60 16.75 4.25
C ILE A 305 -0.74 16.78 3.53
N CYS A 306 -1.42 15.64 3.37
CA CYS A 306 -2.75 15.57 2.75
C CYS A 306 -3.76 16.48 3.47
N ILE A 307 -3.79 16.45 4.81
CA ILE A 307 -4.67 17.31 5.62
C ILE A 307 -4.30 18.79 5.44
N LYS A 308 -3.00 19.11 5.56
CA LYS A 308 -2.52 20.50 5.47
C LYS A 308 -2.78 21.10 4.08
N PHE A 309 -2.44 20.38 3.01
CA PHE A 309 -2.55 20.88 1.65
C PHE A 309 -3.99 20.79 1.12
N GLY A 310 -4.76 19.82 1.62
CA GLY A 310 -6.18 19.66 1.32
C GLY A 310 -7.08 20.75 1.89
N HIS A 311 -6.60 21.53 2.87
CA HIS A 311 -7.40 22.59 3.47
C HIS A 311 -7.85 23.62 2.41
N GLY A 312 -9.17 23.82 2.33
CA GLY A 312 -9.80 24.74 1.36
C GLY A 312 -9.88 24.22 -0.08
N LEU A 313 -9.54 22.95 -0.36
CA LEU A 313 -9.72 22.34 -1.69
C LEU A 313 -11.04 21.58 -1.84
N PHE A 314 -11.66 21.16 -0.75
CA PHE A 314 -12.84 20.29 -0.78
C PHE A 314 -14.08 21.08 -0.36
N PRO A 315 -14.87 21.61 -1.32
CA PRO A 315 -16.04 22.43 -0.99
C PRO A 315 -17.20 21.60 -0.43
N ASN A 316 -17.29 20.33 -0.82
CA ASN A 316 -18.38 19.44 -0.41
C ASN A 316 -18.10 18.85 0.97
N SER A 317 -19.02 19.07 1.91
CA SER A 317 -19.02 18.35 3.19
C SER A 317 -19.30 16.86 3.00
N MET A 318 -18.82 16.01 3.91
CA MET A 318 -19.15 14.58 3.90
C MET A 318 -20.67 14.37 3.94
N PRO A 319 -21.25 13.62 2.97
CA PRO A 319 -22.67 13.30 2.94
C PRO A 319 -23.15 12.67 4.25
N LYS A 320 -24.33 13.09 4.74
CA LYS A 320 -24.89 12.61 6.03
C LYS A 320 -25.01 11.09 6.11
N TRP A 321 -25.36 10.43 5.00
CA TRP A 321 -25.48 8.97 4.97
C TRP A 321 -24.14 8.26 5.21
N LEU A 322 -23.02 8.83 4.73
CA LEU A 322 -21.66 8.32 5.00
C LEU A 322 -21.29 8.51 6.47
N VAL A 323 -21.63 9.67 7.04
CA VAL A 323 -21.41 9.93 8.46
C VAL A 323 -22.17 8.93 9.32
N ILE A 324 -23.46 8.69 9.02
CA ILE A 324 -24.29 7.71 9.72
C ILE A 324 -23.71 6.30 9.55
N PHE A 325 -23.31 5.93 8.33
CA PHE A 325 -22.71 4.63 8.04
C PHE A 325 -21.46 4.37 8.89
N TRP A 326 -20.47 5.26 8.84
CA TRP A 326 -19.22 5.09 9.60
C TRP A 326 -19.42 5.20 11.11
N THR A 327 -20.34 6.05 11.57
CA THR A 327 -20.72 6.11 13.00
C THR A 327 -21.35 4.79 13.46
N SER A 328 -22.24 4.22 12.66
CA SER A 328 -22.88 2.93 12.96
C SER A 328 -21.88 1.78 12.98
N VAL A 329 -20.94 1.75 12.03
CA VAL A 329 -19.84 0.78 11.99
C VAL A 329 -18.96 0.91 13.23
N GLY A 330 -18.59 2.14 13.62
CA GLY A 330 -17.78 2.39 14.81
C GLY A 330 -18.46 1.93 16.10
N ILE A 331 -19.74 2.29 16.29
CA ILE A 331 -20.52 1.86 17.45
C ILE A 331 -20.66 0.33 17.47
N GLY A 332 -20.99 -0.28 16.32
CA GLY A 332 -21.10 -1.72 16.19
C GLY A 332 -19.80 -2.45 16.53
N LEU A 333 -18.65 -1.92 16.08
CA LEU A 333 -17.34 -2.48 16.40
C LEU A 333 -17.02 -2.40 17.91
N VAL A 334 -17.35 -1.28 18.56
CA VAL A 334 -17.16 -1.12 20.01
C VAL A 334 -18.02 -2.12 20.78
N ILE A 335 -19.31 -2.26 20.43
CA ILE A 335 -20.22 -3.23 21.06
C ILE A 335 -19.72 -4.66 20.84
N PHE A 336 -19.29 -4.99 19.62
CA PHE A 336 -18.73 -6.30 19.30
C PHE A 336 -17.48 -6.62 20.15
N LEU A 337 -16.55 -5.68 20.27
CA LEU A 337 -15.33 -5.88 21.06
C LEU A 337 -15.63 -5.95 22.56
N ALA A 338 -16.57 -5.15 23.06
CA ALA A 338 -16.98 -5.16 24.46
C ALA A 338 -17.67 -6.47 24.85
N THR A 339 -18.62 -6.94 24.03
CA THR A 339 -19.35 -8.20 24.24
C THR A 339 -18.39 -9.40 24.19
N TRP A 340 -17.50 -9.46 23.20
CA TRP A 340 -16.51 -10.53 23.10
C TRP A 340 -15.54 -10.52 24.28
N SER A 341 -15.02 -9.35 24.67
CA SER A 341 -14.14 -9.22 25.84
C SER A 341 -14.85 -9.68 27.12
N TRP A 342 -16.12 -9.33 27.29
CA TRP A 342 -16.92 -9.74 28.43
C TRP A 342 -17.16 -11.26 28.46
N GLN A 343 -17.52 -11.87 27.33
CA GLN A 343 -17.69 -13.32 27.21
C GLN A 343 -16.41 -14.09 27.55
N LEU A 344 -15.26 -13.58 27.09
CA LEU A 344 -13.96 -14.18 27.39
C LEU A 344 -13.66 -14.09 28.89
N HIS A 345 -13.88 -12.93 29.51
CA HIS A 345 -13.69 -12.75 30.95
C HIS A 345 -14.58 -13.66 31.79
N ARG A 346 -15.87 -13.81 31.40
CA ARG A 346 -16.81 -14.72 32.07
C ARG A 346 -16.36 -16.17 31.97
N SER A 347 -15.87 -16.59 30.81
CA SER A 347 -15.38 -17.95 30.57
C SER A 347 -14.12 -18.26 31.38
N MET A 348 -13.20 -17.28 31.51
CA MET A 348 -12.01 -17.41 32.34
C MET A 348 -12.36 -17.52 33.83
N ARG A 349 -13.28 -16.68 34.33
CA ARG A 349 -13.74 -16.77 35.74
C ARG A 349 -14.35 -18.14 36.07
N ARG A 350 -15.17 -18.69 35.17
CA ARG A 350 -15.77 -20.03 35.33
C ARG A 350 -14.77 -21.18 35.34
N LYS A 351 -13.57 -21.01 34.77
CA LYS A 351 -12.50 -22.03 34.78
C LYS A 351 -11.59 -21.95 36.01
N CYS A 352 -11.62 -20.82 36.71
CA CYS A 352 -10.85 -20.60 37.95
C CYS A 352 -11.67 -20.90 39.22
N GLN A 353 -12.98 -21.11 39.08
CA GLN A 353 -13.85 -21.73 40.08
C GLN A 353 -13.89 -23.23 39.79
#